data_AF-A0A3D6BWM4-F1
#
_entry.id   AF-A0A3D6BWM4-F1
#
_cell.length_a   1.000
_cell.length_b   1.000
_cell.length_c   1.000
_cell.angle_alpha   90.00
_cell.angle_beta   90.00
_cell.angle_gamma   90.00
#
_symmetry.space_group_name_H-M   'P 1'
#
loop_
_entity.id
_entity.type
_entity.pdbx_description
1 polymer ?
#
loop_
_entity_poly.entity_id
_entity_poly.type
_entity_poly.pdbx_seq_one_letter_code
_entity_poly.pdbx_strand_id
1 'polypeptide(L)'
;DVNKNKLVGLAILHQTEFLWSTEQLLNIQTMFISKKYRSYELFNQLMKIIKNQAKELPIHMSISTKLIADNLMARAGFEKMGNIWRLS
;
A
#
# COMPACT_ATOMS: atom_id res chain seq x y z
N ASP A 1 7.50 -22.84 20.79
CA ASP A 1 8.23 -22.56 19.53
C ASP A 1 8.58 -21.09 19.35
N VAL A 2 9.72 -20.72 19.94
CA VAL A 2 10.30 -19.37 19.96
C VAL A 2 11.32 -19.27 18.82
N ASN A 3 10.83 -19.38 17.57
CA ASN A 3 11.65 -19.17 16.39
C ASN A 3 10.85 -18.46 15.29
N LYS A 4 10.23 -17.32 15.66
CA LYS A 4 9.35 -16.55 14.76
C LYS A 4 9.99 -15.28 14.21
N ASN A 5 11.33 -15.24 14.02
CA ASN A 5 12.03 -14.22 13.22
C ASN A 5 11.81 -14.42 11.71
N LYS A 6 10.59 -14.76 11.29
CA LYS A 6 10.28 -14.99 9.87
C LYS A 6 9.66 -13.72 9.31
N LEU A 7 10.25 -13.18 8.25
CA LEU A 7 9.62 -12.13 7.46
C LEU A 7 8.32 -12.67 6.83
N VAL A 8 7.18 -12.22 7.33
CA VAL A 8 5.85 -12.68 6.90
C VAL A 8 5.17 -11.72 5.92
N GLY A 9 5.73 -10.52 5.75
CA GLY A 9 5.26 -9.48 4.87
C GLY A 9 6.18 -8.26 4.91
N LEU A 10 5.92 -7.30 4.03
CA LEU A 10 6.63 -6.03 3.95
C LEU A 10 5.73 -4.95 3.36
N ALA A 11 6.03 -3.70 3.70
CA ALA A 11 5.52 -2.51 3.02
C ALA A 11 6.69 -1.57 2.72
N ILE A 12 6.76 -1.05 1.50
CA ILE A 12 7.77 -0.07 1.08
C ILE A 12 7.05 1.22 0.72
N LEU A 13 7.49 2.30 1.35
CA LEU A 13 6.87 3.62 1.31
C LEU A 13 7.91 4.65 0.90
N HIS A 14 7.54 5.56 0.01
CA HIS A 14 8.35 6.71 -0.38
C HIS A 14 7.54 7.97 -0.22
N GLN A 15 8.09 8.95 0.49
CA GLN A 15 7.62 10.32 0.35
C GLN A 15 8.21 10.87 -0.94
N THR A 16 7.37 11.36 -1.84
CA THR A 16 7.77 11.75 -3.19
C THR A 16 6.98 12.97 -3.67
N GLU A 17 7.50 13.60 -4.70
CA GLU A 17 6.88 14.70 -5.45
C GLU A 17 6.78 14.28 -6.92
N PHE A 18 5.80 14.81 -7.64
CA PHE A 18 5.72 14.59 -9.08
C PHE A 18 6.61 15.60 -9.82
N LEU A 19 7.10 15.24 -11.01
CA LEU A 19 7.95 16.12 -11.82
C LEU A 19 7.32 17.50 -12.11
N TRP A 20 5.99 17.59 -12.13
CA TRP A 20 5.22 18.80 -12.43
C TRP A 20 4.43 19.36 -11.23
N SER A 21 4.67 18.88 -10.00
CA SER A 21 4.01 19.40 -8.80
C SER A 21 4.92 19.30 -7.58
N THR A 22 4.99 20.38 -6.80
CA THR A 22 5.67 20.40 -5.50
C THR A 22 4.82 19.81 -4.38
N GLU A 23 3.60 19.36 -4.67
CA GLU A 23 2.76 18.67 -3.69
C GLU A 23 3.39 17.32 -3.34
N GLN A 24 3.65 17.14 -2.04
CA GLN A 24 4.22 15.91 -1.52
C GLN A 24 3.13 14.87 -1.27
N LEU A 25 3.46 13.61 -1.54
CA LEU A 25 2.59 12.49 -1.25
C LEU A 25 3.38 11.32 -0.68
N LEU A 26 2.69 10.43 0.04
CA LEU A 26 3.23 9.14 0.46
C LEU A 26 2.84 8.07 -0.55
N ASN A 27 3.81 7.60 -1.33
CA ASN A 27 3.62 6.52 -2.28
C ASN A 27 3.90 5.17 -1.62
N ILE A 28 2.90 4.30 -1.62
CA ILE A 28 3.03 2.89 -1.27
C ILE A 28 3.46 2.15 -2.54
N GLN A 29 4.76 1.86 -2.64
CA GLN A 29 5.33 1.16 -3.80
C GLN A 29 5.02 -0.34 -3.76
N THR A 30 5.07 -0.96 -2.59
CA THR A 30 4.81 -2.39 -2.45
C THR A 30 4.16 -2.67 -1.11
N MET A 31 3.15 -3.52 -1.12
CA MET A 31 2.57 -4.12 0.08
C MET A 31 2.35 -5.60 -0.18
N PHE A 32 3.03 -6.43 0.60
CA PHE A 32 2.95 -7.88 0.45
C PHE A 32 2.84 -8.55 1.81
N ILE A 33 1.95 -9.53 1.91
CA ILE A 33 1.79 -10.40 3.07
C ILE A 33 1.64 -11.83 2.55
N SER A 34 2.36 -12.77 3.15
CA SER A 34 2.24 -14.19 2.80
C SER A 34 0.82 -14.69 3.09
N LYS A 35 0.24 -15.48 2.16
CA LYS A 35 -1.20 -15.81 2.12
C LYS A 35 -1.75 -16.33 3.44
N LYS A 36 -1.00 -17.18 4.15
CA LYS A 36 -1.40 -17.80 5.42
C LYS A 36 -1.48 -16.83 6.61
N TYR A 37 -0.95 -15.62 6.49
CA TYR A 37 -1.00 -14.58 7.51
C TYR A 37 -1.93 -13.42 7.12
N ARG A 38 -2.60 -13.49 5.96
CA ARG A 38 -3.52 -12.43 5.52
C ARG A 38 -4.78 -12.48 6.37
N SER A 39 -5.13 -11.35 6.98
CA SER A 39 -6.43 -11.13 7.61
C SER A 39 -6.86 -9.69 7.37
N TYR A 40 -8.17 -9.44 7.44
CA TYR A 40 -8.72 -8.08 7.35
C TYR A 40 -8.23 -7.21 8.52
N GLU A 41 -8.09 -7.80 9.70
CA GLU A 41 -7.55 -7.13 10.88
C GLU A 41 -6.10 -6.65 10.67
N LEU A 42 -5.23 -7.52 10.15
CA LEU A 42 -3.84 -7.15 9.85
C LEU A 42 -3.76 -6.04 8.82
N PHE A 43 -4.61 -6.09 7.79
CA PHE A 43 -4.69 -5.02 6.79
C PHE A 43 -5.09 -3.68 7.44
N ASN A 44 -6.10 -3.66 8.32
CA ASN A 44 -6.50 -2.43 9.03
C ASN A 44 -5.39 -1.88 9.92
N GLN A 45 -4.64 -2.76 10.61
CA GLN A 45 -3.50 -2.36 11.43
C GLN A 45 -2.39 -1.73 10.57
N LEU A 46 -2.06 -2.34 9.43
CA LEU A 46 -1.09 -1.77 8.48
C LEU A 46 -1.55 -0.42 7.93
N MET A 47 -2.81 -0.30 7.54
CA MET A 47 -3.36 0.97 7.05
C MET A 47 -3.33 2.06 8.13
N LYS A 48 -3.56 1.72 9.39
CA LYS A 48 -3.40 2.67 10.51
C LYS A 48 -1.97 3.17 10.62
N ILE A 49 -0.98 2.27 10.53
CA ILE A 49 0.44 2.62 10.56
C ILE A 49 0.80 3.53 9.38
N ILE A 50 0.36 3.18 8.17
CA ILE A 50 0.62 3.97 6.95
C ILE A 50 -0.01 5.37 7.06
N LYS A 51 -1.26 5.48 7.51
CA LYS A 51 -1.93 6.77 7.72
C LYS A 51 -1.19 7.64 8.73
N ASN A 52 -0.68 7.05 9.81
CA ASN A 52 0.13 7.78 10.78
C ASN A 52 1.47 8.25 10.18
N GLN A 53 2.10 7.44 9.33
CA GLN A 53 3.34 7.82 8.65
C GLN A 53 3.13 8.89 7.58
N ALA A 54 1.96 8.92 6.94
CA ALA A 54 1.62 9.90 5.93
C ALA A 54 1.52 11.32 6.51
N LYS A 55 1.25 11.50 7.81
CA LYS A 55 1.14 12.83 8.46
C LYS A 55 0.30 13.82 7.63
N GLU A 56 -0.90 13.39 7.24
CA GLU A 56 -1.86 14.15 6.40
C GLU A 56 -1.51 14.29 4.91
N LEU A 57 -0.33 13.82 4.47
CA LEU A 57 -0.02 13.76 3.04
C LEU A 57 -1.02 12.84 2.30
N PRO A 58 -1.39 13.16 1.05
CA PRO A 58 -2.09 12.25 0.18
C PRO A 58 -1.36 10.91 0.09
N ILE A 59 -2.11 9.81 0.18
CA ILE A 59 -1.55 8.46 0.07
C ILE A 59 -1.85 7.93 -1.32
N HIS A 60 -0.81 7.70 -2.10
CA HIS A 60 -0.91 7.07 -3.41
C HIS A 60 -0.49 5.60 -3.30
N MET A 61 -1.28 4.66 -3.82
CA MET A 61 -0.89 3.26 -3.89
C MET A 61 -0.75 2.86 -5.35
N SER A 62 0.50 2.65 -5.78
CA SER A 62 0.83 2.21 -7.13
C SER A 62 0.59 0.70 -7.25
N ILE A 63 -0.68 0.27 -7.22
CA ILE A 63 -1.04 -1.15 -7.17
C ILE A 63 -0.81 -1.81 -8.53
N SER A 64 0.21 -2.66 -8.64
CA SER A 64 0.40 -3.59 -9.76
C SER A 64 -0.20 -4.98 -9.49
N THR A 65 -1.27 -5.06 -8.70
CA THR A 65 -1.91 -6.36 -8.39
C THR A 65 -2.97 -6.71 -9.43
N LYS A 66 -2.91 -7.95 -9.93
CA LYS A 66 -3.86 -8.52 -10.89
C LYS A 66 -5.26 -8.59 -10.25
N LEU A 67 -6.19 -7.73 -10.71
CA LEU A 67 -7.67 -7.72 -10.59
C LEU A 67 -8.39 -7.99 -9.23
N ILE A 68 -7.74 -8.52 -8.18
CA ILE A 68 -8.43 -9.10 -7.01
C ILE A 68 -8.52 -8.12 -5.81
N ALA A 69 -7.85 -6.95 -5.87
CA ALA A 69 -7.77 -6.02 -4.74
C ALA A 69 -8.88 -4.94 -4.69
N ASP A 70 -9.67 -4.74 -5.74
CA ASP A 70 -10.58 -3.58 -5.91
C ASP A 70 -11.56 -3.40 -4.72
N ASN A 71 -12.22 -4.47 -4.27
CA ASN A 71 -13.19 -4.39 -3.17
C ASN A 71 -12.56 -4.05 -1.82
N LEU A 72 -11.32 -4.51 -1.56
CA LEU A 72 -10.61 -4.22 -0.31
C LEU A 72 -10.13 -2.76 -0.30
N MET A 73 -9.64 -2.28 -1.44
CA MET A 73 -9.12 -0.92 -1.58
C MET A 73 -10.24 0.13 -1.49
N ALA A 74 -11.39 -0.13 -2.10
CA ALA A 74 -12.57 0.72 -1.95
C ALA A 74 -13.02 0.84 -0.48
N ARG A 75 -13.04 -0.27 0.27
CA ARG A 75 -13.35 -0.24 1.73
C ARG A 75 -12.33 0.55 2.54
N ALA A 76 -11.09 0.62 2.07
CA ALA A 76 -10.02 1.38 2.73
C ALA A 76 -10.04 2.88 2.38
N GLY A 77 -10.94 3.30 1.49
CA GLY A 77 -11.10 4.69 1.04
C GLY A 77 -10.23 5.07 -0.16
N PHE A 78 -9.67 4.10 -0.88
CA PHE A 78 -8.92 4.38 -2.12
C PHE A 78 -9.89 4.51 -3.29
N GLU A 79 -9.66 5.54 -4.10
CA GLU A 79 -10.31 5.71 -5.39
C GLU A 79 -9.47 5.06 -6.50
N LYS A 80 -10.14 4.43 -7.46
CA LYS A 80 -9.47 3.75 -8.58
C LYS A 80 -9.02 4.77 -9.61
N MET A 81 -7.72 5.00 -9.71
CA MET A 81 -7.11 5.97 -10.62
C MET A 81 -6.35 5.25 -11.75
N GLY A 82 -7.05 4.90 -12.82
CA GLY A 82 -6.48 4.39 -14.09
C GLY A 82 -6.07 2.91 -14.12
N ASN A 83 -5.58 2.47 -15.28
CA ASN A 83 -4.96 1.16 -15.52
C ASN A 83 -3.49 1.39 -15.85
N ILE A 84 -2.56 0.84 -15.07
CA ILE A 84 -1.12 1.05 -15.26
C ILE A 84 -0.69 0.46 -16.62
N TRP A 85 -0.21 1.30 -17.54
CA TRP A 85 0.39 0.88 -18.82
C TRP A 85 1.90 0.74 -18.66
N ARG A 86 2.47 -0.35 -19.18
CA ARG A 86 3.91 -0.64 -19.17
C ARG A 86 4.43 -0.54 -20.60
N LEU A 87 5.48 0.23 -20.82
CA LEU A 87 6.27 0.17 -22.04
C LEU A 87 7.29 -0.98 -21.89
N SER A 88 7.29 -1.91 -22.85
CA SER A 88 8.24 -3.03 -22.93
C SER A 88 9.47 -2.65 -23.74
#